data_AF-A0A183XI58-F1
#
_entry.id   AF-A0A183XI58-F1
#
_cell.length_a   1.000
_cell.length_b   1.000
_cell.length_c   1.000
_cell.angle_alpha   90.00
_cell.angle_beta   90.00
_cell.angle_gamma   90.00
#
_symmetry.space_group_name_H-M   'P 1'
#
loop_
_entity.id
_entity.type
_entity.pdbx_description
1 polymer ?
#
loop_
_entity_poly.entity_id
_entity_poly.type
_entity_poly.pdbx_seq_one_letter_code
_entity_poly.pdbx_strand_id
1 'polypeptide(L)'
;MVILNFNVGGQQYSTTANTLLQEKQSLFNQWFTGETAKPPLEKDSKGAYFIDRDPTSFGIILNYLRLKSTKQLWEACLPKDPDRLALLTQEAEYYKLHQLREQAIALLQSCTEKSDVSYVNEVLAKSFSCPQGLDGKGCRK
;
A
#
# COMPACT_ATOMS: atom_id res chain seq x y z
N MET A 1 -8.49 -14.47 -24.51
CA MET A 1 -8.26 -13.81 -23.21
C MET A 1 -8.71 -14.77 -22.12
N VAL A 2 -7.82 -15.18 -21.21
CA VAL A 2 -8.18 -16.05 -20.07
C VAL A 2 -8.56 -15.16 -18.90
N ILE A 3 -9.75 -15.37 -18.33
CA ILE A 3 -10.19 -14.71 -17.10
C ILE A 3 -9.89 -15.65 -15.93
N LEU A 4 -9.29 -15.09 -14.88
CA LEU A 4 -9.00 -15.77 -13.62
C LEU A 4 -9.87 -15.15 -12.53
N ASN A 5 -10.53 -16.01 -11.76
CA ASN A 5 -11.38 -15.62 -10.64
C ASN A 5 -10.70 -15.98 -9.33
N PHE A 6 -10.75 -15.05 -8.38
CA PHE A 6 -10.16 -15.16 -7.06
C PHE A 6 -11.21 -14.90 -5.99
N ASN A 7 -11.12 -15.64 -4.90
CA ASN A 7 -11.82 -15.38 -3.66
C ASN A 7 -10.76 -15.03 -2.62
N VAL A 8 -10.66 -13.75 -2.25
CA VAL A 8 -9.63 -13.25 -1.34
C VAL A 8 -10.29 -12.87 -0.03
N GLY A 9 -10.02 -13.61 1.05
CA GLY A 9 -10.65 -13.38 2.36
C GLY A 9 -12.20 -13.36 2.33
N GLY A 10 -12.82 -14.05 1.36
CA GLY A 10 -14.28 -14.04 1.14
C GLY A 10 -14.77 -13.10 0.03
N GLN A 11 -13.96 -12.17 -0.44
CA GLN A 11 -14.32 -11.19 -1.46
C GLN A 11 -13.93 -11.67 -2.86
N GLN A 12 -14.86 -11.56 -3.81
CA GLN A 12 -14.67 -12.03 -5.18
C GLN A 12 -13.98 -10.98 -6.06
N TYR A 13 -12.98 -11.41 -6.81
CA TYR A 13 -12.25 -10.62 -7.80
C TYR A 13 -12.09 -11.38 -9.11
N SER A 14 -12.08 -10.64 -10.21
CA SER A 14 -11.75 -11.18 -11.53
C SER A 14 -10.69 -10.32 -12.21
N THR A 15 -9.80 -10.98 -12.95
CA THR A 15 -8.76 -10.31 -13.75
C THR A 15 -8.39 -11.16 -14.95
N THR A 16 -7.62 -10.61 -15.87
CA THR A 16 -7.09 -11.37 -17.01
C THR A 16 -5.74 -11.97 -16.66
N ALA A 17 -5.41 -13.12 -17.26
CA ALA A 17 -4.06 -13.70 -17.15
C ALA A 17 -2.99 -12.69 -17.61
N ASN A 18 -3.24 -11.89 -18.64
CA ASN A 18 -2.30 -10.87 -19.12
C ASN A 18 -1.98 -9.83 -18.05
N THR A 19 -3.00 -9.32 -17.36
CA THR A 19 -2.82 -8.37 -16.25
C THR A 19 -2.02 -9.00 -15.11
N LEU A 20 -2.38 -10.22 -14.73
CA LEU A 20 -1.82 -10.89 -13.58
C LEU A 20 -0.35 -11.33 -13.79
N LEU A 21 -0.01 -11.73 -15.02
CA LEU A 21 1.30 -12.26 -15.41
C LEU A 21 2.28 -11.18 -15.87
N GLN A 22 1.93 -9.90 -15.75
CA GLN A 22 2.77 -8.80 -16.18
C GLN A 22 4.07 -8.72 -15.36
N GLU A 23 3.97 -8.90 -14.04
CA GLU A 23 5.10 -8.88 -13.13
C GLU A 23 5.76 -10.24 -13.05
N LYS A 24 6.87 -10.44 -13.78
CA LYS A 24 7.54 -11.74 -13.92
C LYS A 24 8.12 -12.30 -12.62
N GLN A 25 8.48 -11.43 -11.69
CA GLN A 25 9.01 -11.84 -10.38
C GLN A 25 7.91 -12.04 -9.32
N SER A 26 6.66 -11.73 -9.64
CA SER A 26 5.54 -11.85 -8.71
C SER A 26 5.21 -13.30 -8.39
N LEU A 27 4.59 -13.49 -7.23
CA LEU A 27 4.06 -14.79 -6.81
C LEU A 27 2.97 -15.27 -7.78
N PHE A 28 2.19 -14.35 -8.37
CA PHE A 28 1.20 -14.72 -9.38
C PHE A 28 1.83 -15.33 -10.64
N ASN A 29 2.95 -14.78 -11.11
CA ASN A 29 3.66 -15.37 -12.24
C ASN A 29 4.12 -16.79 -11.90
N GLN A 30 4.74 -16.97 -10.72
CA GLN A 30 5.16 -18.30 -10.24
C GLN A 30 4.00 -19.30 -10.19
N TRP A 31 2.83 -18.88 -9.69
CA TRP A 31 1.64 -19.75 -9.60
C TRP A 31 1.08 -20.18 -10.95
N PHE A 32 1.06 -19.28 -11.94
CA PHE A 32 0.34 -19.50 -13.19
C PHE A 32 1.23 -19.78 -14.40
N THR A 33 2.55 -19.69 -14.28
CA THR A 33 3.52 -20.10 -15.33
C THR A 33 4.57 -21.10 -14.84
N GLY A 34 4.49 -21.55 -13.58
CA GLY A 34 5.40 -22.56 -13.05
C GLY A 34 5.26 -23.92 -13.73
N GLU A 35 6.28 -24.77 -13.55
CA GLU A 35 6.34 -26.13 -14.14
C GLU A 35 5.24 -27.06 -13.60
N THR A 36 4.72 -26.78 -12.41
CA THR A 36 3.61 -27.54 -11.82
C THR A 36 2.32 -27.26 -12.58
N ALA A 37 1.58 -28.31 -12.94
CA ALA A 37 0.33 -28.21 -13.69
C ALA A 37 -0.80 -27.40 -13.01
N LYS A 38 -0.64 -27.02 -11.73
CA LYS A 38 -1.65 -26.29 -10.96
C LYS A 38 -1.00 -25.32 -9.97
N PRO A 39 -1.52 -24.09 -9.83
CA PRO A 39 -1.19 -23.21 -8.70
C PRO A 39 -1.37 -23.94 -7.35
N PRO A 40 -0.55 -23.64 -6.33
CA PRO A 40 -0.72 -24.16 -4.97
C PRO A 40 -1.87 -23.44 -4.23
N LEU A 41 -2.99 -23.25 -4.92
CA LEU A 41 -4.17 -22.56 -4.43
C LEU A 41 -5.35 -23.52 -4.41
N GLU A 42 -6.10 -23.48 -3.32
CA GLU A 42 -7.40 -24.12 -3.23
C GLU A 42 -8.42 -23.38 -4.09
N LYS A 43 -9.56 -24.03 -4.34
CA LYS A 43 -10.69 -23.41 -5.04
C LYS A 43 -11.91 -23.45 -4.14
N ASP A 44 -12.66 -22.36 -4.13
CA ASP A 44 -13.96 -22.32 -3.46
C ASP A 44 -15.03 -23.10 -4.25
N SER A 45 -16.26 -23.14 -3.73
CA SER A 45 -17.39 -23.85 -4.36
C SER A 45 -17.77 -23.33 -5.75
N LYS A 46 -17.31 -22.14 -6.14
CA LYS A 46 -17.51 -21.53 -7.46
C LYS A 46 -16.32 -21.73 -8.39
N GLY A 47 -15.28 -22.43 -7.95
CA GLY A 47 -14.06 -22.67 -8.71
C GLY A 47 -13.08 -21.49 -8.74
N ALA A 48 -13.31 -20.44 -7.95
CA ALA A 48 -12.40 -19.32 -7.82
C ALA A 48 -11.21 -19.70 -6.93
N TYR A 49 -9.99 -19.27 -7.30
CA TYR A 49 -8.80 -19.53 -6.50
C TYR A 49 -8.89 -18.79 -5.16
N PHE A 50 -8.85 -19.54 -4.06
CA PHE A 50 -8.93 -18.97 -2.72
C PHE A 50 -7.57 -18.47 -2.26
N ILE A 51 -7.53 -17.28 -1.68
CA ILE A 51 -6.35 -16.69 -1.05
C ILE A 51 -6.76 -16.14 0.32
N ASP A 52 -6.13 -16.65 1.37
CA ASP A 52 -6.39 -16.25 2.77
C ASP A 52 -5.60 -14.97 3.14
N ARG A 53 -5.97 -13.86 2.51
CA ARG A 53 -5.27 -12.56 2.60
C ARG A 53 -6.27 -11.40 2.61
N ASP A 54 -5.78 -10.19 2.88
CA ASP A 54 -6.65 -9.00 2.94
C ASP A 54 -7.23 -8.64 1.55
N PRO A 55 -8.57 -8.65 1.40
CA PRO A 55 -9.19 -8.28 0.13
C PRO A 55 -8.98 -6.80 -0.22
N THR A 56 -8.94 -5.90 0.77
CA THR A 56 -8.84 -4.46 0.51
C THR A 56 -7.55 -4.13 -0.23
N SER A 57 -6.43 -4.64 0.26
CA SER A 57 -5.10 -4.50 -0.33
C SER A 57 -4.99 -5.26 -1.64
N PHE A 58 -5.62 -6.43 -1.77
CA PHE A 58 -5.68 -7.15 -3.04
C PHE A 58 -6.35 -6.32 -4.15
N GLY A 59 -7.40 -5.56 -3.83
CA GLY A 59 -8.01 -4.61 -4.75
C GLY A 59 -7.02 -3.55 -5.26
N ILE A 60 -6.18 -3.02 -4.37
CA ILE A 60 -5.12 -2.05 -4.72
C ILE A 60 -4.07 -2.72 -5.62
N ILE A 61 -3.65 -3.95 -5.27
CA ILE A 61 -2.69 -4.74 -6.05
C ILE A 61 -3.19 -4.99 -7.47
N LEU A 62 -4.46 -5.36 -7.65
CA LEU A 62 -5.02 -5.54 -8.99
C LEU A 62 -5.01 -4.24 -9.79
N ASN A 63 -5.33 -3.10 -9.16
CA ASN A 63 -5.29 -1.81 -9.85
C ASN A 63 -3.85 -1.41 -10.22
N TYR A 64 -2.88 -1.66 -9.33
CA TYR A 64 -1.45 -1.52 -9.63
C TYR A 64 -1.07 -2.32 -10.89
N LEU A 65 -1.41 -3.61 -10.94
CA LEU A 65 -1.10 -4.48 -12.10
C LEU A 65 -1.79 -4.02 -13.38
N ARG A 66 -3.05 -3.57 -13.30
CA ARG A 66 -3.81 -3.05 -14.45
C ARG A 66 -3.15 -1.81 -15.04
N LEU A 67 -2.88 -0.81 -14.20
CA LEU A 67 -2.28 0.46 -14.61
C LEU A 67 -0.86 0.26 -15.12
N LYS A 68 -0.07 -0.62 -14.49
CA LYS A 68 1.28 -0.95 -14.97
C LYS A 68 1.25 -1.66 -16.32
N SER A 69 0.29 -2.57 -16.54
CA SER A 69 0.10 -3.26 -17.83
C SER A 69 -0.27 -2.30 -18.95
N THR A 70 -1.01 -1.23 -18.65
CA THR A 70 -1.42 -0.19 -19.61
C THR A 70 -0.49 1.02 -19.64
N LYS A 71 0.65 0.99 -18.93
CA LYS A 71 1.63 2.10 -18.81
C LYS A 71 1.02 3.41 -18.29
N GLN A 72 0.04 3.31 -17.41
CA GLN A 72 -0.59 4.42 -16.70
C GLN A 72 0.08 4.66 -15.34
N LEU A 73 -0.21 5.82 -14.73
CA LEU A 73 0.27 6.19 -13.41
C LEU A 73 -0.37 5.28 -12.33
N TRP A 74 0.34 4.25 -11.91
CA TRP A 74 -0.15 3.26 -10.95
C TRP A 74 -0.09 3.76 -9.51
N GLU A 75 0.78 4.72 -9.21
CA GLU A 75 0.91 5.39 -7.92
C GLU A 75 -0.39 6.08 -7.49
N ALA A 76 -1.27 6.41 -8.44
CA ALA A 76 -2.59 6.97 -8.18
C ALA A 76 -3.51 6.05 -7.35
N CYS A 77 -3.21 4.74 -7.28
CA CYS A 77 -3.97 3.78 -6.48
C CYS A 77 -3.44 3.61 -5.04
N LEU A 78 -2.32 4.25 -4.68
CA LEU A 78 -1.74 4.11 -3.36
C LEU A 78 -2.57 4.88 -2.31
N PRO A 79 -2.87 4.28 -1.16
CA PRO A 79 -3.57 4.96 -0.09
C PRO A 79 -2.69 6.04 0.53
N LYS A 80 -3.31 7.08 1.09
CA LYS A 80 -2.62 8.12 1.87
C LYS A 80 -2.56 7.81 3.37
N ASP A 81 -3.43 6.91 3.80
CA ASP A 81 -3.56 6.49 5.19
C ASP A 81 -2.38 5.59 5.58
N PRO A 82 -1.63 5.92 6.66
CA PRO A 82 -0.45 5.16 7.09
C PRO A 82 -0.74 3.69 7.41
N ASP A 83 -1.86 3.39 8.06
CA ASP A 83 -2.20 2.00 8.44
C ASP A 83 -2.47 1.15 7.19
N ARG A 84 -3.19 1.71 6.22
CA ARG A 84 -3.41 1.08 4.91
C ARG A 84 -2.12 0.94 4.10
N LEU A 85 -1.19 1.90 4.17
CA LEU A 85 0.13 1.79 3.53
C LEU A 85 0.99 0.69 4.17
N ALA A 86 0.96 0.58 5.51
CA ALA A 86 1.67 -0.46 6.25
C ALA A 86 1.13 -1.86 5.90
N LEU A 87 -0.20 -2.03 5.85
CA LEU A 87 -0.81 -3.29 5.43
C LEU A 87 -0.49 -3.61 3.96
N LEU A 88 -0.60 -2.62 3.06
CA LEU A 88 -0.25 -2.80 1.66
C LEU A 88 1.21 -3.22 1.46
N THR A 89 2.13 -2.74 2.32
CA THR A 89 3.54 -3.15 2.31
C THR A 89 3.68 -4.65 2.61
N GLN A 90 2.96 -5.15 3.62
CA GLN A 90 2.95 -6.59 3.97
C GLN A 90 2.35 -7.45 2.86
N GLU A 91 1.30 -6.96 2.20
CA GLU A 91 0.67 -7.64 1.07
C GLU A 91 1.58 -7.64 -0.16
N ALA A 92 2.19 -6.50 -0.50
CA ALA A 92 3.13 -6.41 -1.62
C ALA A 92 4.38 -7.30 -1.41
N GLU A 93 4.88 -7.44 -0.18
CA GLU A 93 5.92 -8.41 0.17
C GLU A 93 5.46 -9.84 -0.13
N TYR A 94 4.29 -10.24 0.38
CA TYR A 94 3.74 -11.59 0.19
C TYR A 94 3.60 -11.95 -1.30
N TYR A 95 3.02 -11.05 -2.11
CA TYR A 95 2.85 -11.28 -3.55
C TYR A 95 4.13 -11.04 -4.36
N LYS A 96 5.26 -10.71 -3.72
CA LYS A 96 6.57 -10.42 -4.34
C LYS A 96 6.49 -9.30 -5.38
N LEU A 97 5.78 -8.23 -5.04
CA LEU A 97 5.61 -7.02 -5.85
C LEU A 97 6.59 -5.94 -5.36
N HIS A 98 7.88 -6.13 -5.63
CA HIS A 98 8.97 -5.32 -5.08
C HIS A 98 8.81 -3.82 -5.30
N GLN A 99 8.50 -3.38 -6.53
CA GLN A 99 8.31 -1.96 -6.82
C GLN A 99 7.14 -1.34 -6.05
N LEU A 100 6.01 -2.07 -5.93
CA LEU A 100 4.85 -1.62 -5.16
C LEU A 100 5.20 -1.51 -3.67
N ARG A 101 5.90 -2.50 -3.14
CA ARG A 101 6.37 -2.53 -1.76
C ARG A 101 7.29 -1.35 -1.46
N GLU A 102 8.32 -1.14 -2.28
CA GLU A 102 9.29 -0.06 -2.09
C GLU A 102 8.62 1.31 -2.11
N GLN A 103 7.69 1.54 -3.04
CA GLN A 103 6.95 2.79 -3.09
C GLN A 103 6.00 2.98 -1.90
N ALA A 104 5.35 1.92 -1.42
CA ALA A 104 4.51 1.98 -0.22
C ALA A 104 5.34 2.30 1.03
N ILE A 105 6.54 1.72 1.18
CA ILE A 105 7.49 2.04 2.25
C ILE A 105 7.94 3.49 2.19
N ALA A 106 8.31 3.98 1.00
CA ALA A 106 8.75 5.37 0.82
C ALA A 106 7.64 6.37 1.20
N LEU A 107 6.39 6.09 0.81
CA LEU A 107 5.25 6.90 1.23
C LEU A 107 5.02 6.86 2.74
N LEU A 108 5.11 5.68 3.36
CA LEU A 108 4.93 5.50 4.80
C LEU A 108 5.98 6.30 5.59
N GLN A 109 7.25 6.24 5.19
CA GLN A 109 8.33 7.04 5.78
C GLN A 109 8.07 8.55 5.64
N SER A 110 7.59 8.98 4.47
CA SER A 110 7.23 10.40 4.25
C SER A 110 6.06 10.88 5.11
N CYS A 111 5.16 9.98 5.51
CA CYS A 111 4.06 10.31 6.43
C CYS A 111 4.59 10.55 7.86
N THR A 112 5.54 9.74 8.31
CA THR A 112 6.21 9.91 9.62
C THR A 112 6.99 11.22 9.68
N GLU A 113 7.77 11.55 8.65
CA GLU A 113 8.51 12.81 8.59
C GLU A 113 7.59 14.02 8.64
N LYS A 114 6.45 13.98 7.93
CA LYS A 114 5.46 15.07 7.95
C LYS A 114 4.80 15.21 9.32
N SER A 115 4.51 14.11 10.02
CA SER A 115 3.96 14.18 11.38
C SER A 115 4.96 14.78 12.36
N ASP A 116 6.24 14.40 12.26
CA ASP A 116 7.30 14.92 13.13
C ASP A 116 7.52 16.42 12.90
N VAL A 117 7.58 16.85 11.63
CA VAL A 117 7.68 18.27 11.28
C VAL A 117 6.46 19.05 11.75
N SER A 118 5.25 18.51 11.60
CA SER A 118 4.02 19.14 12.09
C SER A 118 4.04 19.31 13.61
N TYR A 119 4.48 18.28 14.35
CA TYR A 119 4.58 18.32 15.80
C TYR A 119 5.61 19.36 16.27
N VAL A 120 6.81 19.37 15.67
CA VAL A 120 7.85 20.35 15.99
C VAL A 120 7.35 21.78 15.75
N ASN A 121 6.66 22.03 14.63
CA ASN A 121 6.09 23.34 14.32
C ASN A 121 5.00 23.75 15.33
N GLU A 122 4.14 22.81 15.76
CA GLU A 122 3.13 23.08 16.78
C GLU A 122 3.76 23.44 18.14
N VAL A 123 4.80 22.72 18.55
CA VAL A 123 5.53 22.99 19.79
C VAL A 123 6.23 24.35 19.74
N LEU A 124 6.89 24.67 18.62
CA LEU A 124 7.52 25.97 18.42
C LEU A 124 6.48 27.10 18.46
N ALA A 125 5.33 26.95 17.81
CA ALA A 125 4.26 27.96 17.82
C ALA A 125 3.75 28.25 19.25
N LYS A 126 3.63 27.22 20.10
CA LYS A 126 3.28 27.37 21.52
C LYS A 126 4.35 28.11 22.32
N SER A 127 5.63 27.93 22.00
CA SER A 127 6.73 28.59 22.71
C SER A 127 6.79 30.11 22.48
N PHE A 128 6.44 30.61 21.29
CA PHE A 128 6.47 32.04 20.97
C PHE A 128 5.18 32.80 21.37
N SER A 129 4.09 32.10 21.66
CA SER A 129 2.79 32.72 21.94
C SER A 129 2.52 32.99 23.42
N CYS A 130 3.44 32.68 24.33
CA CYS A 130 3.40 33.21 25.70
C CYS A 130 4.10 34.58 25.75
N PRO A 131 3.37 35.72 25.89
CA PRO A 131 4.01 36.96 26.28
C PRO A 131 4.32 36.82 27.77
N GLN A 132 5.51 36.31 28.11
CA GLN A 132 6.08 36.63 29.41
C GLN A 132 6.40 38.12 29.36
N GLY A 133 5.46 38.91 29.84
CA GLY A 133 5.69 40.28 30.29
C GLY A 133 6.77 40.24 31.36
N LEU A 134 8.02 40.28 30.92
CA LEU A 134 9.12 40.81 31.71
C LEU A 134 8.94 42.33 31.74
N ASP A 135 7.88 42.80 32.40
CA ASP A 135 7.82 44.17 32.91
C ASP A 135 8.72 44.25 34.15
N GLY A 136 10.01 43.98 33.92
CA GLY A 136 11.10 44.39 34.78
C GLY A 136 11.45 45.84 34.45
N LYS A 137 10.52 46.78 34.65
CA LYS A 137 10.87 48.20 34.80
C LYS A 137 10.88 48.57 36.26
N GLY A 138 11.92 48.08 36.94
CA GLY A 138 12.58 48.89 37.94
C GLY A 138 13.36 49.99 37.22
N CYS A 139 12.94 51.23 37.36
CA CYS A 139 13.79 52.38 37.05
C CYS A 139 13.66 53.39 38.20
N ARG A 140 14.72 53.42 39.01
CA ARG A 140 14.98 54.30 40.16
C ARG A 140 14.64 55.77 39.87
N LYS A 141 13.95 56.42 40.80
CA LYS A 141 14.29 57.75 41.32
C LYS A 141 13.97 57.79 42.81
#